data_AF-A0A526YI60-F1
#
_entry.id   AF-A0A526YI60-F1
#
_cell.length_a   1.000
_cell.length_b   1.000
_cell.length_c   1.000
_cell.angle_alpha   90.00
_cell.angle_beta   90.00
_cell.angle_gamma   90.00
#
_symmetry.space_group_name_H-M   'P 1'
#
loop_
_entity.id
_entity.type
_entity.pdbx_description
1 polymer ?
#
loop_
_entity_poly.entity_id
_entity_poly.type
_entity_poly.pdbx_seq_one_letter_code
_entity_poly.pdbx_strand_id
1 'polypeptide(L)'
;GKISLEAADIEPWLMTTGVGLPGLGTGMSTWLAADADFGNGRLVLSSLSGAINEAAVSGDLNVGVADGLPHLAGALALDDLDLDPMAVAVFGDQAFLGSGKAWPAAPFSQKPILPFTAELDLTTASLVAG
;
A
#
# COMPACT_ATOMS: atom_id res chain seq x y z
N GLY A 1 4.78 -2.88 22.93
CA GLY A 1 3.44 -2.62 23.51
C GLY A 1 2.39 -2.82 22.44
N LYS A 2 1.14 -3.14 22.80
CA LYS A 2 0.07 -3.35 21.83
C LYS A 2 -0.44 -2.02 21.27
N ILE A 3 -0.65 -1.97 19.96
CA ILE A 3 -1.26 -0.84 19.27
C ILE A 3 -2.42 -1.31 18.40
N SER A 4 -3.36 -0.41 18.15
CA SER A 4 -4.48 -0.66 17.24
C SER A 4 -4.87 0.62 16.49
N LEU A 5 -5.30 0.45 15.25
CA LEU A 5 -5.87 1.49 14.40
C LEU A 5 -7.27 1.03 13.99
N GLU A 6 -8.28 1.87 14.20
CA GLU A 6 -9.65 1.63 13.74
C GLU A 6 -10.16 2.88 13.04
N ALA A 7 -10.62 2.74 11.81
CA ALA A 7 -11.20 3.81 11.03
C ALA A 7 -12.34 3.24 10.17
N ALA A 8 -13.54 3.81 10.31
CA ALA A 8 -14.62 3.56 9.37
C ALA A 8 -14.24 4.03 7.96
N ASP A 9 -13.42 5.08 7.88
CA ASP A 9 -12.81 5.58 6.66
C ASP A 9 -11.44 6.21 6.97
N ILE A 10 -10.36 5.64 6.43
CA ILE A 10 -8.98 6.14 6.62
C ILE A 10 -8.57 7.16 5.56
N GLU A 11 -9.32 7.31 4.47
CA GLU A 11 -8.96 8.17 3.34
C GLU A 11 -8.70 9.63 3.72
N PRO A 12 -9.49 10.27 4.61
CA PRO A 12 -9.23 11.67 5.01
C PRO A 12 -7.85 11.87 5.63
N TRP A 13 -7.32 10.86 6.33
CA TRP A 13 -5.99 10.91 6.93
C TRP A 13 -4.89 10.71 5.88
N LEU A 14 -5.07 9.80 4.94
CA LEU A 14 -4.13 9.58 3.84
C LEU A 14 -4.03 10.81 2.91
N MET A 15 -5.13 11.54 2.74
CA MET A 15 -5.10 12.81 2.00
C MET A 15 -4.19 13.84 2.68
N THR A 16 -4.06 13.82 4.01
CA THR A 16 -3.14 14.75 4.72
C THR A 16 -1.67 14.42 4.48
N THR A 17 -1.34 13.18 4.10
CA THR A 17 0.03 12.77 3.76
C THR A 17 0.40 13.09 2.31
N GLY A 18 -0.51 13.71 1.55
CA GLY A 18 -0.31 14.00 0.13
C GLY A 18 -0.29 12.76 -0.76
N VAL A 19 -0.75 11.61 -0.24
CA VAL A 19 -0.81 10.35 -0.97
C VAL A 19 -2.16 10.26 -1.67
N GLY A 20 -2.14 10.36 -3.01
CA GLY A 20 -3.30 10.01 -3.83
C GLY A 20 -3.26 8.53 -4.16
N LEU A 21 -4.14 7.72 -3.56
CA LEU A 21 -4.32 6.33 -3.97
C LEU A 21 -5.32 6.27 -5.14
N PRO A 22 -5.13 5.38 -6.12
CA PRO A 22 -6.19 5.04 -7.07
C PRO A 22 -7.44 4.59 -6.32
N GLY A 23 -8.62 5.09 -6.72
CA GLY A 23 -9.88 4.73 -6.07
C GLY A 23 -10.27 5.53 -4.82
N LEU A 24 -9.50 6.54 -4.40
CA LEU A 24 -9.91 7.45 -3.32
C LEU A 24 -11.28 8.10 -3.61
N GLY A 25 -12.09 8.26 -2.56
CA GLY A 25 -13.41 8.88 -2.59
C GLY A 25 -14.57 7.89 -2.42
N THR A 26 -14.29 6.58 -2.29
CA THR A 26 -15.30 5.55 -2.03
C THR A 26 -15.38 5.13 -0.56
N GLY A 27 -14.43 5.60 0.26
CA GLY A 27 -14.26 5.22 1.66
C GLY A 27 -13.41 3.96 1.79
N MET A 28 -12.49 3.97 2.77
CA MET A 28 -11.63 2.82 3.05
C MET A 28 -11.67 2.43 4.53
N SER A 29 -12.49 1.43 4.86
CA SER A 29 -12.57 0.91 6.23
C SER A 29 -11.29 0.16 6.58
N THR A 30 -10.72 0.46 7.74
CA THR A 30 -9.47 -0.13 8.19
C THR A 30 -9.53 -0.48 9.67
N TRP A 31 -9.18 -1.70 10.01
CA TRP A 31 -8.83 -2.10 11.37
C TRP A 31 -7.52 -2.87 11.34
N LEU A 32 -6.56 -2.47 12.17
CA LEU A 32 -5.26 -3.15 12.30
C LEU A 32 -4.86 -3.20 13.77
N ALA A 33 -4.28 -4.31 14.20
CA ALA A 33 -3.68 -4.47 15.52
C ALA A 33 -2.34 -5.19 15.43
N ALA A 34 -1.38 -4.79 16.27
CA ALA A 34 -0.05 -5.41 16.32
C ALA A 34 0.62 -5.21 17.69
N ASP A 35 1.62 -6.05 17.97
CA ASP A 35 2.61 -5.79 19.01
C ASP A 35 3.74 -4.92 18.42
N ALA A 36 3.89 -3.70 18.94
CA ALA A 36 4.84 -2.71 18.45
C ALA A 36 6.07 -2.55 19.37
N ASP A 37 7.25 -2.50 18.78
CA ASP A 37 8.49 -2.12 19.44
C ASP A 37 9.16 -0.99 18.65
N PHE A 38 9.57 0.08 19.33
CA PHE A 38 10.24 1.21 18.71
C PHE A 38 11.60 1.45 19.37
N GLY A 39 12.65 1.36 18.56
CA GLY A 39 14.02 1.56 19.01
C GLY A 39 14.94 1.85 17.84
N ASN A 40 15.99 2.64 18.08
CA ASN A 40 17.02 2.96 17.08
C ASN A 40 16.46 3.48 15.75
N GLY A 41 15.36 4.25 15.80
CA GLY A 41 14.72 4.83 14.60
C GLY A 41 13.95 3.81 13.74
N ARG A 42 13.66 2.62 14.27
CA ARG A 42 12.86 1.58 13.60
C ARG A 42 11.67 1.21 14.46
N LEU A 43 10.52 1.06 13.82
CA LEU A 43 9.31 0.49 14.38
C LEU A 43 9.18 -0.96 13.88
N VAL A 44 9.10 -1.91 14.78
CA VAL A 44 8.80 -3.31 14.50
C VAL A 44 7.36 -3.56 14.89
N LEU A 45 6.54 -4.04 13.94
CA LEU A 45 5.17 -4.46 14.13
C LEU A 45 5.13 -5.97 13.97
N SER A 46 4.85 -6.67 15.05
CA SER A 46 4.78 -8.12 15.10
C SER A 46 3.36 -8.60 15.30
N SER A 47 3.04 -9.77 14.74
CA SER A 47 1.69 -10.34 14.77
C SER A 47 0.62 -9.33 14.31
N LEU A 48 0.93 -8.58 13.25
CA LEU A 48 -0.03 -7.71 12.59
C LEU A 48 -1.23 -8.54 12.16
N SER A 49 -2.42 -8.07 12.47
CA SER A 49 -3.68 -8.67 12.04
C SER A 49 -4.76 -7.61 11.89
N GLY A 50 -5.62 -7.79 10.90
CA GLY A 50 -6.70 -6.86 10.65
C GLY A 50 -7.30 -7.02 9.27
N ALA A 51 -8.00 -5.98 8.82
CA ALA A 51 -8.58 -5.92 7.50
C ALA A 51 -8.57 -4.49 6.95
N ILE A 52 -8.41 -4.39 5.63
CA ILE A 52 -8.54 -3.15 4.85
C ILE A 52 -9.63 -3.42 3.81
N ASN A 53 -10.73 -2.67 3.86
CA ASN A 53 -11.92 -2.91 3.02
C ASN A 53 -12.37 -4.37 3.04
N GLU A 54 -12.53 -4.93 4.24
CA GLU A 54 -12.94 -6.33 4.49
C GLU A 54 -11.90 -7.39 4.08
N ALA A 55 -10.90 -7.06 3.26
CA ALA A 55 -9.82 -7.96 2.90
C ALA A 55 -8.83 -8.11 4.06
N ALA A 56 -8.62 -9.34 4.53
CA ALA A 56 -7.75 -9.60 5.67
C ALA A 56 -6.27 -9.34 5.33
N VAL A 57 -5.56 -8.83 6.33
CA VAL A 57 -4.12 -8.58 6.29
C VAL A 57 -3.50 -9.13 7.57
N SER A 58 -2.39 -9.86 7.44
CA SER A 58 -1.62 -10.31 8.59
C SER A 58 -0.13 -10.44 8.28
N GLY A 59 0.71 -10.46 9.31
CA GLY A 59 2.15 -10.72 9.17
C GLY A 59 3.02 -9.92 10.12
N ASP A 60 4.24 -9.64 9.69
CA ASP A 60 5.23 -8.89 10.46
C ASP A 60 5.87 -7.80 9.57
N LEU A 61 5.97 -6.58 10.10
CA LEU A 61 6.44 -5.43 9.36
C LEU A 61 7.49 -4.64 10.16
N ASN A 62 8.57 -4.27 9.49
CA ASN A 62 9.53 -3.30 9.96
C ASN A 62 9.33 -2.00 9.20
N VAL A 63 9.21 -0.90 9.94
CA VAL A 63 9.09 0.45 9.40
C VAL A 63 10.33 1.24 9.80
N GLY A 64 11.03 1.77 8.81
CA GLY A 64 12.21 2.61 9.00
C GLY A 64 12.22 3.75 7.98
N VAL A 65 13.42 4.28 7.75
CA VAL A 65 13.67 5.31 6.73
C VAL A 65 14.80 4.84 5.82
N ALA A 66 14.59 4.93 4.51
CA ALA A 66 15.60 4.70 3.48
C ALA A 66 15.53 5.83 2.45
N ASP A 67 16.68 6.42 2.10
CA ASP A 67 16.77 7.54 1.15
C ASP A 67 15.82 8.72 1.41
N GLY A 68 15.55 8.99 2.70
CA GLY A 68 14.65 10.06 3.14
C GLY A 68 13.15 9.74 3.01
N LEU A 69 12.80 8.52 2.62
CA LEU A 69 11.42 8.03 2.53
C LEU A 69 11.15 6.99 3.63
N PRO A 70 9.89 6.84 4.08
CA PRO A 70 9.47 5.66 4.81
C PRO A 70 9.85 4.39 4.05
N HIS A 71 10.40 3.41 4.77
CA HIS A 71 10.76 2.11 4.22
C HIS A 71 10.03 1.00 4.97
N LEU A 72 9.33 0.14 4.23
CA LEU A 72 8.55 -0.97 4.74
C LEU A 72 9.23 -2.29 4.35
N ALA A 73 9.56 -3.13 5.34
CA ALA A 73 10.19 -4.42 5.07
C ALA A 73 9.59 -5.55 5.92
N GLY A 74 9.40 -6.74 5.37
CA GLY A 74 8.82 -7.86 6.12
C GLY A 74 8.02 -8.81 5.25
N ALA A 75 7.06 -9.50 5.87
CA ALA A 75 6.23 -10.48 5.20
C ALA A 75 4.76 -10.27 5.54
N LEU A 76 3.90 -10.28 4.52
CA LEU A 76 2.46 -10.13 4.68
C LEU A 76 1.70 -11.25 3.97
N ALA A 77 0.65 -11.74 4.63
CA ALA A 77 -0.40 -12.53 4.03
C ALA A 77 -1.63 -11.64 3.80
N LEU A 78 -2.12 -11.63 2.58
CA LEU A 78 -3.23 -10.81 2.09
C LEU A 78 -4.35 -11.71 1.55
N ASP A 79 -5.60 -11.34 1.79
CA ASP A 79 -6.71 -12.01 1.10
C ASP A 79 -6.68 -11.70 -0.40
N ASP A 80 -6.61 -10.42 -0.75
CA ASP A 80 -6.59 -9.93 -2.13
C ASP A 80 -5.38 -9.03 -2.39
N LEU A 81 -4.78 -9.17 -3.56
CA LEU A 81 -3.76 -8.25 -4.10
C LEU A 81 -4.12 -7.85 -5.52
N ASP A 82 -4.48 -6.58 -5.71
CA ASP A 82 -4.69 -5.96 -7.03
C ASP A 82 -3.42 -5.21 -7.46
N LEU A 83 -2.84 -5.61 -8.60
CA LEU A 83 -1.63 -5.00 -9.14
C LEU A 83 -1.88 -3.77 -10.01
N ASP A 84 -3.12 -3.50 -10.43
CA ASP A 84 -3.43 -2.38 -11.32
C ASP A 84 -3.07 -1.02 -10.70
N PRO A 85 -3.41 -0.72 -9.43
CA PRO A 85 -2.96 0.50 -8.78
C PRO A 85 -1.44 0.64 -8.69
N MET A 86 -0.73 -0.48 -8.50
CA MET A 86 0.75 -0.50 -8.43
C MET A 86 1.36 -0.20 -9.80
N ALA A 87 0.79 -0.78 -10.87
CA ALA A 87 1.22 -0.52 -12.23
C ALA A 87 1.03 0.97 -12.59
N VAL A 88 -0.12 1.57 -12.23
CA VAL A 88 -0.36 3.01 -12.41
C VAL A 88 0.65 3.86 -11.64
N ALA A 89 0.97 3.51 -10.40
CA ALA A 89 1.94 4.25 -9.59
C ALA A 89 3.37 4.20 -10.15
N VAL A 90 3.76 3.11 -10.80
CA VAL A 90 5.09 2.91 -11.39
C VAL A 90 5.17 3.53 -12.79
N PHE A 91 4.18 3.28 -13.65
CA PHE A 91 4.23 3.62 -15.07
C PHE A 91 3.51 4.91 -15.43
N GLY A 92 2.73 5.48 -14.51
CA GLY A 92 1.87 6.64 -14.75
C GLY A 92 0.51 6.24 -15.32
N ASP A 93 -0.53 6.97 -14.93
CA ASP A 93 -1.92 6.79 -15.38
C ASP A 93 -2.08 6.89 -16.90
N GLN A 94 -1.42 7.87 -17.52
CA GLN A 94 -1.52 8.14 -18.96
C GLN A 94 -1.06 6.96 -19.82
N ALA A 95 -0.14 6.13 -19.31
CA ALA A 95 0.36 4.95 -20.00
C ALA A 95 -0.72 3.87 -20.21
N PHE A 96 -1.82 3.93 -19.45
CA PHE A 96 -2.92 2.97 -19.53
C PHE A 96 -4.17 3.57 -20.20
N LEU A 97 -4.16 4.86 -20.56
CA LEU A 97 -5.28 5.52 -21.22
C LEU A 97 -5.22 5.36 -22.74
N GLY A 98 -5.90 4.35 -23.27
CA GLY A 98 -6.11 4.16 -24.71
C GLY A 98 -7.23 5.05 -25.26
N SER A 99 -7.08 5.53 -26.51
CA SER A 99 -8.17 6.23 -27.23
C SER A 99 -9.05 5.21 -27.97
N GLY A 100 -9.99 4.60 -27.24
CA GLY A 100 -10.93 3.62 -27.80
C GLY A 100 -10.25 2.28 -28.15
N LYS A 101 -10.17 1.93 -29.43
CA LYS A 101 -9.54 0.66 -29.88
C LYS A 101 -8.03 0.77 -30.12
N ALA A 102 -7.45 1.96 -30.01
CA ALA A 102 -6.02 2.17 -30.17
C ALA A 102 -5.28 1.88 -28.86
N TRP A 103 -4.10 1.28 -28.98
CA TRP A 103 -3.19 1.08 -27.87
C TRP A 103 -2.78 2.43 -27.26
N PRO A 104 -2.53 2.52 -25.94
CA PRO A 104 -1.95 3.70 -25.33
C PRO A 104 -0.62 4.07 -26.01
N ALA A 105 -0.43 5.36 -26.31
CA ALA A 105 0.78 5.88 -26.96
C ALA A 105 1.62 6.77 -26.03
N ALA A 106 1.12 7.06 -24.83
CA ALA A 106 1.87 7.83 -23.84
C ALA A 106 3.07 6.99 -23.36
N PRO A 107 4.27 7.61 -23.22
CA PRO A 107 5.41 6.91 -22.67
C PRO A 107 5.21 6.59 -21.19
N PHE A 108 5.83 5.51 -20.72
CA PHE A 108 5.92 5.23 -19.29
C PHE A 108 6.67 6.34 -18.54
N SER A 109 6.23 6.60 -17.31
CA SER A 109 6.93 7.43 -16.35
C SER A 109 8.38 6.98 -16.19
N GLN A 110 9.32 7.91 -16.31
CA GLN A 110 10.76 7.64 -16.22
C GLN A 110 11.22 7.38 -14.77
N LYS A 111 10.40 7.77 -13.78
CA LYS A 111 10.68 7.57 -12.36
C LYS A 111 9.37 7.32 -11.61
N PRO A 112 9.25 6.23 -10.83
CA PRO A 112 8.11 6.03 -9.92
C PRO A 112 8.07 7.15 -8.89
N ILE A 113 6.88 7.70 -8.63
CA ILE A 113 6.67 8.67 -7.55
C ILE A 113 5.90 7.93 -6.45
N LEU A 114 6.64 7.13 -5.68
CA LEU A 114 6.08 6.39 -4.56
C LEU A 114 6.30 7.17 -3.26
N PRO A 115 5.31 7.21 -2.35
CA PRO A 115 5.42 7.90 -1.06
C PRO A 115 6.24 7.10 -0.02
N PHE A 116 6.63 5.87 -0.35
CA PHE A 116 7.46 4.98 0.46
C PHE A 116 8.27 4.04 -0.44
N THR A 117 9.25 3.39 0.15
CA THR A 117 9.94 2.23 -0.44
C THR A 117 9.51 0.95 0.28
N ALA A 118 9.53 -0.19 -0.40
CA ALA A 118 9.10 -1.45 0.19
C ALA A 118 9.96 -2.64 -0.28
N GLU A 119 10.23 -3.56 0.63
CA GLU A 119 10.84 -4.87 0.40
C GLU A 119 10.00 -5.92 1.16
N LEU A 120 9.00 -6.47 0.49
CA LEU A 120 7.98 -7.32 1.11
C LEU A 120 7.93 -8.70 0.46
N ASP A 121 7.93 -9.73 1.29
CA ASP A 121 7.50 -11.07 0.92
C ASP A 121 5.96 -11.13 1.03
N LEU A 122 5.28 -11.32 -0.10
CA LEU A 122 3.83 -11.33 -0.15
C LEU A 122 3.31 -12.74 -0.45
N THR A 123 2.38 -13.20 0.39
CA THR A 123 1.50 -14.32 0.09
C THR A 123 0.09 -13.78 -0.07
N THR A 124 -0.62 -14.18 -1.12
CA THR A 124 -2.00 -13.76 -1.32
C THR A 124 -2.90 -14.94 -1.68
N ALA A 125 -4.15 -14.91 -1.21
CA ALA A 125 -5.14 -15.91 -1.60
C ALA A 125 -5.67 -15.66 -3.03
N SER A 126 -5.72 -14.39 -3.45
CA SER A 126 -6.26 -13.95 -4.73
C SER A 126 -5.42 -12.82 -5.31
N LEU A 127 -4.96 -13.00 -6.55
CA LEU A 127 -4.13 -12.05 -7.27
C LEU A 127 -4.88 -11.57 -8.53
N VAL A 128 -5.08 -10.25 -8.64
CA VAL A 128 -5.64 -9.60 -9.83
C VAL A 128 -4.53 -8.85 -10.56
N ALA A 129 -4.41 -9.12 -11.87
CA ALA A 129 -3.44 -8.48 -12.74
C ALA A 129 -4.00 -8.43 -14.17
N GLY A 130 -4.75 -7.36 -14.48
CA GLY A 130 -5.34 -7.10 -15.81
C GLY A 130 -6.67 -7.79 -16.12
#